data_AF-A0A536XH75-F1
#
_entry.id   AF-A0A536XH75-F1
#
_cell.length_a   1.000
_cell.length_b   1.000
_cell.length_c   1.000
_cell.angle_alpha   90.00
_cell.angle_beta   90.00
_cell.angle_gamma   90.00
#
_symmetry.space_group_name_H-M   'P 1'
#
loop_
_entity.id
_entity.type
_entity.pdbx_description
1 polymer ?
#
loop_
_entity_poly.entity_id
_entity_poly.type
_entity_poly.pdbx_seq_one_letter_code
_entity_poly.pdbx_strand_id
1 'polypeptide(L)'
;LLRHIAERIERHAGPIRMARISADRFAIVRTGVSSESEVARLVEQWLLECFGPPYAVSGTELRVSAKAGVALFPNDGADADALFQNAEAALKKAKATGERYLFHTQQMTERIGEKLALENKLRQALEKEEFVLHYQPKVDTATRRIESVEALIRWQSPELGLVPPMQFIPLLEETGLILEVGAWALRRAVLDHRKWKDGGLPAPRISVNVSPIQLRKRDFVATVEEALKFGALPPGIDLEITESLVMEDIEANTKKLEAVRVLGVSIAIDDFGTGYSSLGYLAKLPVQSLKIDRSFIITMLHDPNVMTLVSTIVSLAHSLHLKVVAEGVDAEEQAETLKRLGCHEMQGYLISKPVPFAEMTILLGSTA
;
A
#
# COMPACT_ATOMS: atom_id res chain seq x y z
N LEU A 1 -24.19 -17.42 -34.64
CA LEU A 1 -22.92 -17.00 -34.01
C LEU A 1 -23.01 -15.63 -33.33
N LEU A 2 -23.18 -14.51 -34.05
CA LEU A 2 -23.16 -13.16 -33.45
C LEU A 2 -24.18 -12.94 -32.32
N ARG A 3 -25.37 -13.55 -32.40
CA ARG A 3 -26.35 -13.54 -31.30
C ARG A 3 -25.80 -14.20 -30.03
N HIS A 4 -25.22 -15.40 -30.16
CA HIS A 4 -24.57 -16.09 -29.04
C HIS A 4 -23.40 -15.31 -28.44
N ILE A 5 -22.64 -14.59 -29.28
CA ILE A 5 -21.55 -13.72 -28.81
C ILE A 5 -22.14 -12.59 -27.95
N ALA A 6 -23.17 -11.88 -28.44
CA ALA A 6 -23.83 -10.83 -27.69
C ALA A 6 -24.39 -11.33 -26.34
N GLU A 7 -25.10 -12.47 -26.35
CA GLU A 7 -25.65 -13.10 -25.14
C GLU A 7 -24.56 -13.48 -24.13
N ARG A 8 -23.42 -14.00 -24.60
CA ARG A 8 -22.31 -14.39 -23.72
C ARG A 8 -21.61 -13.15 -23.15
N ILE A 9 -21.47 -12.08 -23.94
CA ILE A 9 -20.91 -10.80 -23.48
C ILE A 9 -21.79 -10.20 -22.39
N GLU A 10 -23.11 -10.11 -22.60
CA GLU A 10 -24.05 -9.57 -21.60
C GLU A 10 -24.01 -10.35 -20.28
N ARG A 11 -23.80 -11.66 -20.34
CA ARG A 11 -23.70 -12.51 -19.15
C ARG A 11 -22.45 -12.25 -18.30
N HIS A 12 -21.32 -11.92 -18.91
CA HIS A 12 -20.02 -11.85 -18.23
C HIS A 12 -19.52 -10.41 -17.98
N ALA A 13 -20.07 -9.42 -18.69
CA ALA A 13 -19.48 -8.09 -18.68
C ALA A 13 -19.93 -7.18 -17.50
N GLY A 14 -20.89 -7.61 -16.67
CA GLY A 14 -21.41 -6.81 -15.56
C GLY A 14 -22.28 -5.63 -16.03
N PRO A 15 -22.37 -4.51 -15.28
CA PRO A 15 -23.20 -3.35 -15.64
C PRO A 15 -22.56 -2.55 -16.77
N ILE A 16 -22.69 -3.05 -18.00
CA ILE A 16 -22.18 -2.41 -19.22
C ILE A 16 -23.32 -1.94 -20.12
N ARG A 17 -23.02 -0.97 -20.97
CA ARG A 17 -23.83 -0.68 -22.16
C ARG A 17 -23.12 -1.25 -23.37
N MET A 18 -23.80 -2.07 -24.16
CA MET A 18 -23.24 -2.65 -25.38
C MET A 18 -24.08 -2.25 -26.58
N ALA A 19 -23.42 -1.98 -27.70
CA ALA A 19 -24.05 -1.82 -29.00
C ALA A 19 -23.27 -2.58 -30.07
N ARG A 20 -23.98 -3.14 -31.05
CA ARG A 20 -23.35 -3.64 -32.28
C ARG A 20 -23.25 -2.48 -33.26
N ILE A 21 -22.03 -2.07 -33.57
CA ILE A 21 -21.78 -0.89 -34.42
C ILE A 21 -21.78 -1.26 -35.89
N SER A 22 -21.21 -2.41 -36.23
CA SER A 22 -21.20 -2.94 -37.60
C SER A 22 -20.89 -4.43 -37.58
N ALA A 23 -21.15 -5.13 -38.69
CA ALA A 23 -20.74 -6.51 -38.98
C ALA A 23 -20.40 -7.37 -37.73
N ASP A 24 -19.12 -7.51 -37.41
CA ASP A 24 -18.55 -8.28 -36.30
C ASP A 24 -18.06 -7.40 -35.13
N ARG A 25 -18.42 -6.11 -35.12
CA ARG A 25 -17.93 -5.09 -34.19
C ARG A 25 -18.97 -4.73 -33.14
N PHE A 26 -18.55 -4.81 -31.89
CA PHE A 26 -19.30 -4.39 -30.73
C PHE A 26 -18.57 -3.23 -30.04
N ALA A 27 -19.31 -2.21 -29.62
CA ALA A 27 -18.83 -1.18 -28.71
C ALA A 27 -19.40 -1.45 -27.32
N ILE A 28 -18.56 -1.29 -26.31
CA ILE A 28 -18.89 -1.53 -24.92
C ILE A 28 -18.48 -0.30 -24.13
N VAL A 29 -19.40 0.18 -23.29
CA VAL A 29 -19.17 1.30 -22.37
C VAL A 29 -19.38 0.80 -20.95
N ARG A 30 -18.40 1.07 -20.09
CA ARG A 30 -18.46 0.81 -18.65
C ARG A 30 -18.14 2.09 -17.89
N THR A 31 -18.94 2.38 -16.88
CA THR A 31 -18.74 3.51 -15.97
C THR A 31 -18.31 3.02 -14.59
N GLY A 32 -17.73 3.91 -13.79
CA GLY A 32 -17.36 3.60 -12.40
C GLY A 32 -16.14 2.68 -12.27
N VAL A 33 -15.18 2.80 -13.19
CA VAL A 33 -13.88 2.12 -13.07
C VAL A 33 -12.94 2.99 -12.24
N SER A 34 -12.20 2.37 -11.34
CA SER A 34 -11.39 3.03 -10.31
C SER A 34 -9.94 3.22 -10.76
N SER A 35 -9.48 2.42 -11.72
CA SER A 35 -8.13 2.53 -12.28
C SER A 35 -8.03 1.91 -13.67
N GLU A 36 -7.00 2.30 -14.41
CA GLU A 36 -6.68 1.78 -15.75
C GLU A 36 -6.39 0.27 -15.70
N SER A 37 -5.78 -0.19 -14.60
CA SER A 37 -5.49 -1.60 -14.33
C SER A 37 -6.75 -2.42 -14.04
N GLU A 38 -7.74 -1.83 -13.38
CA GLU A 38 -9.06 -2.45 -13.26
C GLU A 38 -9.64 -2.72 -14.66
N VAL A 39 -9.56 -1.74 -15.56
CA VAL A 39 -10.06 -1.88 -16.94
C VAL A 39 -9.30 -2.98 -17.68
N ALA A 40 -7.98 -3.03 -17.56
CA ALA A 40 -7.17 -4.06 -18.21
C ALA A 40 -7.57 -5.47 -17.75
N ARG A 41 -7.68 -5.72 -16.44
CA ARG A 41 -8.15 -7.01 -15.90
C ARG A 41 -9.54 -7.36 -16.38
N LEU A 42 -10.45 -6.39 -16.41
CA LEU A 42 -11.82 -6.61 -16.88
C LEU A 42 -11.83 -7.02 -18.35
N VAL A 43 -11.03 -6.37 -19.19
CA VAL A 43 -10.90 -6.71 -20.61
C VAL A 43 -10.29 -8.10 -20.78
N GLU A 44 -9.25 -8.44 -20.02
CA GLU A 44 -8.62 -9.77 -20.06
C GLU A 44 -9.57 -10.88 -19.64
N GLN A 45 -10.21 -10.71 -18.49
CA GLN A 45 -11.20 -11.65 -17.97
C GLN A 45 -12.34 -11.82 -18.97
N TRP A 46 -12.88 -10.72 -19.48
CA TRP A 46 -13.97 -10.74 -20.45
C TRP A 46 -13.58 -11.46 -21.74
N LEU A 47 -12.37 -11.19 -22.28
CA LEU A 47 -11.87 -11.87 -23.46
C LEU A 47 -11.66 -13.36 -23.22
N LEU A 48 -11.23 -13.76 -22.03
CA LEU A 48 -11.07 -15.17 -21.66
C LEU A 48 -12.41 -15.89 -21.52
N GLU A 49 -13.35 -15.31 -20.77
CA GLU A 49 -14.66 -15.92 -20.49
C GLU A 49 -15.55 -15.96 -21.75
N CYS A 50 -15.53 -14.91 -22.57
CA CYS A 50 -16.38 -14.85 -23.76
C CYS A 50 -15.79 -15.65 -24.94
N PHE A 51 -14.47 -15.65 -25.12
CA PHE A 51 -13.83 -16.18 -26.33
C PHE A 51 -12.88 -17.36 -26.08
N GLY A 52 -12.71 -17.79 -24.83
CA GLY A 52 -12.00 -19.04 -24.50
C GLY A 52 -12.80 -20.29 -24.89
N PRO A 53 -14.06 -20.45 -24.40
CA PRO A 53 -14.89 -21.60 -24.74
C PRO A 53 -15.44 -21.55 -26.17
N PRO A 54 -15.59 -22.68 -26.88
CA PRO A 54 -16.18 -22.71 -28.22
C PRO A 54 -17.66 -22.28 -28.21
N TYR A 55 -18.16 -21.89 -29.38
CA TYR A 55 -19.57 -21.58 -29.64
C TYR A 55 -20.22 -22.72 -30.42
N ALA A 56 -21.26 -23.35 -29.87
CA ALA A 56 -22.07 -24.31 -30.60
C ALA A 56 -23.10 -23.55 -31.46
N VAL A 57 -23.02 -23.72 -32.79
CA VAL A 57 -23.95 -23.11 -33.74
C VAL A 57 -24.41 -24.18 -34.73
N SER A 58 -25.72 -24.48 -34.72
CA SER A 58 -26.33 -25.47 -35.62
C SER A 58 -25.66 -26.85 -35.58
N GLY A 59 -25.22 -27.31 -34.40
CA GLY A 59 -24.55 -28.61 -34.22
C GLY A 59 -23.05 -28.61 -34.50
N THR A 60 -22.46 -27.49 -34.93
CA THR A 60 -21.02 -27.34 -35.16
C THR A 60 -20.38 -26.49 -34.06
N GLU A 61 -19.25 -26.93 -33.53
CA GLU A 61 -18.44 -26.13 -32.61
C GLU A 61 -17.50 -25.18 -33.39
N LEU A 62 -17.61 -23.89 -33.07
CA LEU A 62 -16.80 -22.83 -33.67
C LEU A 62 -15.93 -22.17 -32.59
N ARG A 63 -14.62 -22.16 -32.81
CA ARG A 63 -13.70 -21.34 -32.00
C ARG A 63 -13.62 -19.94 -32.60
N VAL A 64 -13.87 -18.93 -31.78
CA VAL A 64 -13.85 -17.53 -32.17
C VAL A 64 -12.89 -16.80 -31.24
N SER A 65 -12.05 -15.93 -31.79
CA SER A 65 -11.24 -14.99 -31.04
C SER A 65 -11.75 -13.57 -31.25
N ALA A 66 -11.48 -12.70 -30.29
CA ALA A 66 -11.76 -11.28 -30.39
C ALA A 66 -10.50 -10.47 -30.11
N LYS A 67 -10.53 -9.24 -30.65
CA LYS A 67 -9.54 -8.20 -30.43
C LYS A 67 -10.27 -7.00 -29.83
N ALA A 68 -9.67 -6.33 -28.86
CA ALA A 68 -10.26 -5.13 -28.25
C ALA A 68 -9.36 -3.91 -28.41
N GLY A 69 -9.99 -2.74 -28.58
CA GLY A 69 -9.35 -1.44 -28.46
C GLY A 69 -10.00 -0.69 -27.33
N VAL A 70 -9.21 -0.09 -26.45
CA VAL A 70 -9.69 0.52 -25.21
C VAL A 70 -9.27 2.00 -25.17
N ALA A 71 -10.21 2.86 -24.80
CA ALA A 71 -9.97 4.27 -24.50
C ALA A 71 -10.65 4.64 -23.18
N LEU A 72 -9.98 5.46 -22.37
CA LEU A 72 -10.38 5.84 -21.03
C LEU A 72 -10.71 7.33 -20.95
N PHE A 73 -11.87 7.66 -20.40
CA PHE A 73 -12.20 9.03 -20.04
C PHE A 73 -11.52 9.41 -18.70
N PRO A 74 -10.96 10.62 -18.55
CA PRO A 74 -10.83 11.68 -19.57
C PRO A 74 -9.54 11.60 -20.40
N ASN A 75 -8.61 10.71 -20.05
CA ASN A 75 -7.23 10.70 -20.55
C ASN A 75 -7.12 10.49 -22.08
N ASP A 76 -7.94 9.60 -22.63
CA ASP A 76 -7.96 9.25 -24.05
C ASP A 76 -9.12 9.96 -24.79
N GLY A 77 -9.75 10.98 -24.21
CA GLY A 77 -10.82 11.73 -24.88
C GLY A 77 -11.75 12.44 -23.91
N ALA A 78 -12.08 13.69 -24.20
CA ALA A 78 -12.96 14.52 -23.37
C ALA A 78 -14.46 14.36 -23.71
N ASP A 79 -14.78 13.69 -24.82
CA ASP A 79 -16.15 13.46 -25.29
C ASP A 79 -16.31 12.05 -25.91
N ALA A 80 -17.55 11.68 -26.21
CA ALA A 80 -17.90 10.35 -26.70
C ALA A 80 -17.28 10.04 -28.08
N ASP A 81 -17.19 11.03 -28.96
CA ASP A 81 -16.66 10.85 -30.32
C ASP A 81 -15.15 10.64 -30.26
N ALA A 82 -14.44 11.43 -29.47
CA ALA A 82 -13.01 11.29 -29.23
C ALA A 82 -12.68 9.92 -28.64
N LEU A 83 -13.39 9.48 -27.60
CA LEU A 83 -13.19 8.17 -26.97
C LEU A 83 -13.45 7.03 -27.97
N PHE A 84 -14.51 7.13 -28.77
CA PHE A 84 -14.84 6.11 -29.75
C PHE A 84 -13.75 6.01 -30.83
N GLN A 85 -13.34 7.14 -31.42
CA GLN A 85 -12.28 7.17 -32.43
C GLN A 85 -10.96 6.62 -31.89
N ASN A 86 -10.63 6.95 -30.63
CA ASN A 86 -9.40 6.50 -30.00
C ASN A 86 -9.42 5.00 -29.68
N ALA A 87 -10.56 4.46 -29.22
CA ALA A 87 -10.76 3.03 -29.06
C ALA A 87 -10.70 2.28 -30.40
N GLU A 88 -11.25 2.86 -31.49
CA GLU A 88 -11.13 2.29 -32.83
C GLU A 88 -9.67 2.24 -33.32
N ALA A 89 -8.92 3.32 -33.09
CA ALA A 89 -7.50 3.38 -33.44
C ALA A 89 -6.69 2.30 -32.67
N ALA A 90 -6.98 2.13 -31.38
CA ALA A 90 -6.40 1.08 -30.55
C ALA A 90 -6.71 -0.33 -31.08
N LEU A 91 -7.98 -0.57 -31.46
CA LEU A 91 -8.42 -1.84 -32.04
C LEU A 91 -7.71 -2.13 -33.37
N LYS A 92 -7.58 -1.12 -34.23
CA LYS A 92 -6.86 -1.24 -35.51
C LYS A 92 -5.41 -1.63 -35.28
N LYS A 93 -4.77 -1.02 -34.28
CA LYS A 93 -3.40 -1.36 -33.88
C LYS A 93 -3.30 -2.77 -33.32
N ALA A 94 -4.24 -3.20 -32.46
CA ALA A 94 -4.25 -4.55 -31.89
C ALA A 94 -4.40 -5.64 -32.98
N LYS A 95 -5.20 -5.35 -34.01
CA LYS A 95 -5.31 -6.20 -35.21
C LYS A 95 -4.00 -6.27 -36.00
N ALA A 96 -3.28 -5.14 -36.12
CA ALA A 96 -2.02 -5.08 -36.88
C ALA A 96 -0.85 -5.72 -36.14
N THR A 97 -0.75 -5.56 -34.81
CA THR A 97 0.34 -6.12 -33.99
C THR A 97 0.10 -7.57 -33.58
N GLY A 98 -1.13 -8.05 -33.66
CA GLY A 98 -1.50 -9.39 -33.18
C GLY A 98 -1.78 -9.44 -31.68
N GLU A 99 -1.75 -8.32 -30.97
CA GLU A 99 -2.09 -8.23 -29.54
C GLU A 99 -3.57 -8.51 -29.28
N ARG A 100 -3.94 -9.13 -28.15
CA ARG A 100 -5.36 -9.44 -27.85
C ARG A 100 -6.19 -8.19 -27.60
N TYR A 101 -5.60 -7.18 -27.00
CA TYR A 101 -6.19 -5.87 -26.85
C TYR A 101 -5.10 -4.81 -26.77
N LEU A 102 -5.43 -3.56 -27.05
CA LEU A 102 -4.55 -2.41 -26.83
C LEU A 102 -5.34 -1.25 -26.25
N PHE A 103 -4.67 -0.46 -25.40
CA PHE A 103 -5.14 0.87 -25.05
C PHE A 103 -4.70 1.86 -26.14
N HIS A 104 -5.47 2.94 -26.34
CA HIS A 104 -5.17 3.94 -27.35
C HIS A 104 -3.76 4.52 -27.20
N THR A 105 -3.41 4.89 -25.97
CA THR A 105 -2.10 5.44 -25.67
C THR A 105 -1.06 4.31 -25.61
N GLN A 106 -0.02 4.34 -26.45
CA GLN A 106 0.99 3.25 -26.51
C GLN A 106 1.78 3.11 -25.21
N GLN A 107 2.17 4.23 -24.60
CA GLN A 107 2.77 4.25 -23.25
C GLN A 107 1.85 3.61 -22.21
N MET A 108 0.54 3.67 -22.40
CA MET A 108 -0.44 3.03 -21.52
C MET A 108 -0.42 1.51 -21.66
N THR A 109 -0.32 1.00 -22.89
CA THR A 109 -0.25 -0.45 -23.12
C THR A 109 1.02 -1.05 -22.50
N GLU A 110 2.18 -0.42 -22.71
CA GLU A 110 3.45 -0.88 -22.14
C GLU A 110 3.41 -0.84 -20.61
N ARG A 111 2.92 0.26 -20.02
CA ARG A 111 2.78 0.41 -18.56
C ARG A 111 1.79 -0.57 -17.93
N ILE A 112 0.69 -0.89 -18.62
CA ILE A 112 -0.30 -1.87 -18.15
C ILE A 112 0.27 -3.29 -18.22
N GLY A 113 0.98 -3.64 -19.30
CA GLY A 113 1.66 -4.93 -19.43
C GLY A 113 2.69 -5.15 -18.32
N GLU A 114 3.52 -4.13 -18.05
CA GLU A 114 4.47 -4.13 -16.93
C GLU A 114 3.77 -4.31 -15.57
N LYS A 115 2.64 -3.62 -15.36
CA LYS A 115 1.89 -3.66 -14.10
C LYS A 115 1.20 -5.00 -13.86
N LEU A 116 0.63 -5.62 -14.90
CA LEU A 116 0.05 -6.97 -14.81
C LEU A 116 1.13 -8.04 -14.59
N ALA A 117 2.27 -7.90 -15.26
CA ALA A 117 3.42 -8.77 -15.02
C ALA A 117 3.91 -8.64 -13.56
N LEU A 118 4.00 -7.41 -13.06
CA LEU A 118 4.38 -7.13 -11.68
C LEU A 118 3.36 -7.66 -10.66
N GLU A 119 2.05 -7.52 -10.91
CA GLU A 119 1.00 -8.09 -10.05
C GLU A 119 1.15 -9.61 -9.92
N ASN A 120 1.33 -10.30 -11.05
CA ASN A 120 1.54 -11.74 -11.07
C ASN A 120 2.81 -12.14 -10.29
N LYS A 121 3.90 -11.36 -10.42
CA LYS A 121 5.12 -11.56 -9.64
C LYS A 121 4.87 -11.36 -8.14
N LEU A 122 4.15 -10.32 -7.74
CA LEU A 122 3.87 -10.05 -6.32
C LEU A 122 2.96 -11.11 -5.69
N ARG A 123 2.01 -11.66 -6.44
CA ARG A 123 1.20 -12.80 -5.98
C ARG A 123 2.08 -14.03 -5.73
N GLN A 124 2.97 -14.36 -6.66
CA GLN A 124 3.93 -15.45 -6.50
C GLN A 124 4.94 -15.18 -5.38
N ALA A 125 5.34 -13.92 -5.18
CA ALA A 125 6.29 -13.52 -4.15
C ALA A 125 5.82 -13.88 -2.75
N LEU A 126 4.51 -13.76 -2.48
CA LEU A 126 3.92 -14.19 -1.22
C LEU A 126 4.00 -15.72 -1.04
N GLU A 127 3.68 -16.49 -2.09
CA GLU A 127 3.72 -17.95 -2.07
C GLU A 127 5.15 -18.50 -1.97
N LYS A 128 6.12 -17.79 -2.54
CA LYS A 128 7.55 -18.17 -2.60
C LYS A 128 8.39 -17.59 -1.46
N GLU A 129 7.76 -16.96 -0.47
CA GLU A 129 8.44 -16.33 0.68
C GLU A 129 9.49 -15.27 0.28
N GLU A 130 9.24 -14.54 -0.81
CA GLU A 130 10.16 -13.49 -1.33
C GLU A 130 10.00 -12.15 -0.61
N PHE A 131 8.96 -11.97 0.23
CA PHE A 131 8.85 -10.81 1.10
C PHE A 131 9.72 -10.99 2.34
N VAL A 132 10.44 -9.94 2.71
CA VAL A 132 11.28 -9.90 3.92
C VAL A 132 11.04 -8.59 4.69
N LEU A 133 11.28 -8.61 6.00
CA LEU A 133 11.27 -7.40 6.81
C LEU A 133 12.70 -6.92 7.03
N HIS A 134 12.93 -5.65 6.71
CA HIS A 134 14.07 -4.90 7.22
C HIS A 134 13.60 -4.08 8.42
N TYR A 135 14.52 -3.77 9.32
CA TYR A 135 14.26 -3.06 10.55
C TYR A 135 15.10 -1.79 10.61
N GLN A 136 14.47 -0.66 10.91
CA GLN A 136 15.18 0.58 11.14
C GLN A 136 15.06 1.00 12.60
N PRO A 137 16.17 1.22 13.32
CA PRO A 137 16.12 1.61 14.72
C PRO A 137 15.61 3.04 14.91
N LYS A 138 14.80 3.20 15.96
CA LYS A 138 14.39 4.46 16.55
C LYS A 138 15.13 4.62 17.87
N VAL A 139 15.83 5.72 18.03
CA VAL A 139 16.64 5.97 19.22
C VAL A 139 16.10 7.13 20.03
N ASP A 140 16.22 7.04 21.35
CA ASP A 140 15.99 8.16 22.24
C ASP A 140 16.92 9.33 21.87
N THR A 141 16.36 10.53 21.72
CA THR A 141 17.11 11.70 21.22
C THR A 141 18.23 12.13 22.17
N ALA A 142 18.08 11.87 23.47
CA ALA A 142 19.04 12.30 24.49
C ALA A 142 20.17 11.29 24.70
N THR A 143 19.84 10.00 24.77
CA THR A 143 20.73 8.91 25.16
C THR A 143 21.25 8.10 23.97
N ARG A 144 20.65 8.24 22.78
CA ARG A 144 20.95 7.46 21.57
C ARG A 144 20.73 5.94 21.72
N ARG A 145 20.04 5.50 22.77
CA ARG A 145 19.67 4.10 22.96
C ARG A 145 18.51 3.72 22.05
N ILE A 146 18.54 2.49 21.53
CA ILE A 146 17.44 1.95 20.73
C ILE A 146 16.26 1.68 21.65
N GLU A 147 15.14 2.34 21.40
CA GLU A 147 13.90 2.20 22.18
C GLU A 147 12.85 1.38 21.42
N SER A 148 12.76 1.59 20.11
CA SER A 148 11.83 0.92 19.21
C SER A 148 12.47 0.71 17.84
N VAL A 149 11.86 -0.10 16.99
CA VAL A 149 12.28 -0.31 15.60
C VAL A 149 11.08 -0.26 14.67
N GLU A 150 11.25 0.23 13.45
CA GLU A 150 10.23 0.14 12.41
C GLU A 150 10.47 -1.07 11.51
N ALA A 151 9.45 -1.89 11.31
CA ALA A 151 9.46 -2.97 10.34
C ALA A 151 9.04 -2.45 8.95
N LEU A 152 9.99 -2.51 8.03
CA LEU A 152 9.87 -2.02 6.68
C LEU A 152 9.95 -3.18 5.70
N ILE A 153 8.82 -3.50 5.07
CA ILE A 153 8.75 -4.59 4.09
C ILE A 153 9.64 -4.32 2.87
N ARG A 154 10.29 -5.36 2.39
CA ARG A 154 11.06 -5.40 1.14
C ARG A 154 10.62 -6.62 0.33
N TRP A 155 10.73 -6.52 -0.98
CA TRP A 155 10.55 -7.66 -1.87
C TRP A 155 11.91 -8.08 -2.41
N GLN A 156 12.37 -9.26 -2.03
CA GLN A 156 13.60 -9.86 -2.52
C GLN A 156 13.32 -10.65 -3.80
N SER A 157 13.18 -9.94 -4.90
CA SER A 157 12.92 -10.51 -6.21
C SER A 157 14.17 -11.24 -6.74
N PRO A 158 14.04 -12.48 -7.24
CA PRO A 158 15.15 -13.19 -7.90
C PRO A 158 15.69 -12.44 -9.14
N GLU A 159 14.86 -11.65 -9.80
CA GLU A 159 15.19 -10.95 -11.05
C GLU A 159 15.57 -9.49 -10.81
N LEU A 160 14.88 -8.80 -9.89
CA LEU A 160 15.05 -7.36 -9.66
C LEU A 160 15.93 -7.03 -8.44
N GLY A 161 16.34 -8.05 -7.67
CA GLY A 161 17.03 -7.86 -6.40
C GLY A 161 16.09 -7.32 -5.32
N LEU A 162 16.63 -6.51 -4.40
CA LEU A 162 15.88 -5.96 -3.28
C LEU A 162 15.08 -4.73 -3.70
N VAL A 163 13.77 -4.91 -3.88
CA VAL A 163 12.84 -3.86 -4.33
C VAL A 163 12.27 -3.11 -3.12
N PRO A 164 12.29 -1.76 -3.11
CA PRO A 164 11.76 -0.95 -2.02
C PRO A 164 10.22 -0.83 -2.07
N PRO A 165 9.56 -0.57 -0.91
CA PRO A 165 8.10 -0.58 -0.78
C PRO A 165 7.40 0.41 -1.73
N MET A 166 7.98 1.59 -1.96
CA MET A 166 7.40 2.61 -2.86
C MET A 166 7.14 2.10 -4.28
N GLN A 167 7.82 1.04 -4.73
CA GLN A 167 7.63 0.48 -6.07
C GLN A 167 6.52 -0.57 -6.16
N PHE A 168 6.10 -1.18 -5.05
CA PHE A 168 5.14 -2.29 -5.08
C PHE A 168 3.95 -2.16 -4.13
N ILE A 169 4.04 -1.39 -3.04
CA ILE A 169 2.91 -1.16 -2.11
C ILE A 169 1.69 -0.58 -2.84
N PRO A 170 1.81 0.46 -3.70
CA PRO A 170 0.64 0.98 -4.41
C PRO A 170 -0.09 -0.11 -5.23
N LEU A 171 0.68 -1.02 -5.85
CA LEU A 171 0.10 -2.13 -6.61
C LEU A 171 -0.57 -3.18 -5.71
N LEU A 172 0.03 -3.49 -4.55
CA LEU A 172 -0.60 -4.36 -3.56
C LEU A 172 -1.93 -3.77 -3.06
N GLU A 173 -2.00 -2.46 -2.88
CA GLU A 173 -3.20 -1.76 -2.46
C GLU A 173 -4.28 -1.82 -3.54
N GLU A 174 -3.96 -1.41 -4.75
CA GLU A 174 -4.90 -1.41 -5.88
C GLU A 174 -5.48 -2.82 -6.18
N THR A 175 -4.68 -3.86 -5.99
CA THR A 175 -5.06 -5.26 -6.27
C THR A 175 -5.73 -5.95 -5.09
N GLY A 176 -5.65 -5.35 -3.89
CA GLY A 176 -6.11 -5.94 -2.63
C GLY A 176 -5.15 -6.96 -2.02
N LEU A 177 -4.04 -7.29 -2.68
CA LEU A 177 -2.99 -8.18 -2.14
C LEU A 177 -2.36 -7.63 -0.85
N ILE A 178 -2.46 -6.31 -0.60
CA ILE A 178 -1.98 -5.67 0.63
C ILE A 178 -2.58 -6.28 1.90
N LEU A 179 -3.77 -6.90 1.80
CA LEU A 179 -4.43 -7.54 2.93
C LEU A 179 -3.67 -8.80 3.38
N GLU A 180 -3.29 -9.64 2.42
CA GLU A 180 -2.56 -10.88 2.68
C GLU A 180 -1.11 -10.57 3.08
N VAL A 181 -0.47 -9.66 2.34
CA VAL A 181 0.92 -9.24 2.59
C VAL A 181 1.05 -8.48 3.91
N GLY A 182 0.10 -7.60 4.24
CA GLY A 182 0.08 -6.87 5.50
C GLY A 182 -0.15 -7.78 6.71
N ALA A 183 -1.03 -8.78 6.58
CA ALA A 183 -1.20 -9.80 7.62
C ALA A 183 0.06 -10.67 7.79
N TRP A 184 0.74 -11.00 6.70
CA TRP A 184 2.05 -11.67 6.74
C TRP A 184 3.11 -10.81 7.43
N ALA A 185 3.21 -9.52 7.11
CA ALA A 185 4.17 -8.59 7.69
C ALA A 185 3.98 -8.46 9.20
N LEU A 186 2.74 -8.31 9.65
CA LEU A 186 2.40 -8.25 11.07
C LEU A 186 2.78 -9.54 11.80
N ARG A 187 2.41 -10.72 11.24
CA ARG A 187 2.82 -12.02 11.81
C ARG A 187 4.33 -12.13 11.90
N ARG A 188 5.06 -11.70 10.86
CA ARG A 188 6.51 -11.79 10.83
C ARG A 188 7.15 -10.90 11.89
N ALA A 189 6.67 -9.66 12.05
CA ALA A 189 7.12 -8.74 13.09
C ALA A 189 6.88 -9.32 14.50
N VAL A 190 5.71 -9.90 14.75
CA VAL A 190 5.39 -10.57 16.02
C VAL A 190 6.36 -11.71 16.34
N LEU A 191 6.65 -12.55 15.35
CA LEU A 191 7.59 -13.66 15.51
C LEU A 191 9.02 -13.18 15.71
N ASP A 192 9.44 -12.14 15.00
CA ASP A 192 10.79 -11.59 15.11
C ASP A 192 11.00 -10.87 16.46
N HIS A 193 9.99 -10.14 16.98
CA HIS A 193 10.00 -9.62 18.36
C HIS A 193 10.16 -10.74 19.38
N ARG A 194 9.37 -11.82 19.24
CA ARG A 194 9.47 -12.99 20.12
C ARG A 194 10.84 -13.63 20.07
N LYS A 195 11.45 -13.79 18.88
CA LYS A 195 12.80 -14.35 18.75
C LYS A 195 13.84 -13.53 19.50
N TRP A 196 13.78 -12.20 19.42
CA TRP A 196 14.69 -11.35 20.21
C TRP A 196 14.48 -11.55 21.71
N LYS A 197 13.23 -11.64 22.16
CA LYS A 197 12.90 -11.85 23.57
C LYS A 197 13.35 -13.22 24.09
N ASP A 198 13.04 -14.28 23.35
CA ASP A 198 13.40 -15.66 23.68
C ASP A 198 14.94 -15.86 23.62
N GLY A 199 15.63 -15.05 22.80
CA GLY A 199 17.09 -14.97 22.75
C GLY A 199 17.75 -14.16 23.88
N GLY A 200 16.98 -13.59 24.81
CA GLY A 200 17.49 -12.79 25.93
C GLY A 200 17.99 -11.39 25.56
N LEU A 201 17.68 -10.91 24.35
CA LEU A 201 18.02 -9.55 23.93
C LEU A 201 17.01 -8.54 24.52
N PRO A 202 17.40 -7.25 24.66
CA PRO A 202 16.47 -6.18 24.98
C PRO A 202 15.54 -5.94 23.77
N ALA A 203 14.54 -6.81 23.60
CA ALA A 203 13.64 -6.81 22.45
C ALA A 203 12.82 -5.51 22.42
N PRO A 204 13.10 -4.60 21.47
CA PRO A 204 12.37 -3.34 21.37
C PRO A 204 10.95 -3.57 20.85
N ARG A 205 10.10 -2.57 20.99
CA ARG A 205 8.81 -2.58 20.28
C ARG A 205 9.03 -2.47 18.78
N ILE A 206 8.23 -3.18 17.99
CA ILE A 206 8.29 -3.15 16.53
C ILE A 206 7.06 -2.42 15.98
N SER A 207 7.29 -1.32 15.28
CA SER A 207 6.25 -0.59 14.57
C SER A 207 5.98 -1.21 13.20
N VAL A 208 4.72 -1.43 12.85
CA VAL A 208 4.27 -2.01 11.58
C VAL A 208 3.28 -1.07 10.92
N ASN A 209 3.59 -0.67 9.69
CA ASN A 209 2.71 0.17 8.87
C ASN A 209 1.40 -0.54 8.49
N VAL A 210 0.29 0.19 8.55
CA VAL A 210 -1.05 -0.31 8.22
C VAL A 210 -1.62 0.49 7.04
N SER A 211 -1.92 -0.20 5.95
CA SER A 211 -2.58 0.40 4.78
C SER A 211 -4.03 0.82 5.10
N PRO A 212 -4.53 1.90 4.47
CA PRO A 212 -5.94 2.27 4.50
C PRO A 212 -6.91 1.11 4.22
N ILE A 213 -6.56 0.26 3.26
CA ILE A 213 -7.40 -0.84 2.83
C ILE A 213 -7.53 -1.90 3.93
N GLN A 214 -6.47 -2.11 4.72
CA GLN A 214 -6.48 -3.02 5.86
C GLN A 214 -7.38 -2.49 6.99
N LEU A 215 -7.20 -1.23 7.41
CA LEU A 215 -7.97 -0.67 8.51
C LEU A 215 -9.48 -0.61 8.22
N ARG A 216 -9.87 -0.40 6.95
CA ARG A 216 -11.28 -0.38 6.53
C ARG A 216 -11.96 -1.75 6.67
N LYS A 217 -11.22 -2.86 6.69
CA LYS A 217 -11.82 -4.20 6.83
C LYS A 217 -12.50 -4.40 8.18
N ARG A 218 -13.61 -5.16 8.17
CA ARG A 218 -14.40 -5.45 9.38
C ARG A 218 -13.67 -6.41 10.32
N ASP A 219 -12.91 -7.33 9.76
CA ASP A 219 -12.09 -8.34 10.41
C ASP A 219 -10.65 -7.88 10.71
N PHE A 220 -10.37 -6.56 10.62
CA PHE A 220 -9.04 -6.02 10.93
C PHE A 220 -8.57 -6.39 12.35
N VAL A 221 -9.43 -6.21 13.36
CA VAL A 221 -9.08 -6.54 14.76
C VAL A 221 -8.80 -8.03 14.92
N ALA A 222 -9.62 -8.88 14.31
CA ALA A 222 -9.41 -10.34 14.32
C ALA A 222 -8.11 -10.74 13.62
N THR A 223 -7.73 -10.04 12.55
CA THR A 223 -6.46 -10.25 11.85
C THR A 223 -5.26 -9.90 12.73
N VAL A 224 -5.35 -8.81 13.50
CA VAL A 224 -4.32 -8.44 14.48
C VAL A 224 -4.24 -9.48 15.59
N GLU A 225 -5.38 -9.87 16.17
CA GLU A 225 -5.44 -10.91 17.20
C GLU A 225 -4.82 -12.23 16.72
N GLU A 226 -5.17 -12.68 15.51
CA GLU A 226 -4.59 -13.89 14.91
C GLU A 226 -3.06 -13.78 14.78
N ALA A 227 -2.56 -12.62 14.35
CA ALA A 227 -1.13 -12.41 14.21
C ALA A 227 -0.38 -12.45 15.55
N LEU A 228 -1.02 -11.98 16.62
CA LEU A 228 -0.45 -11.96 17.97
C LEU A 228 -0.38 -13.33 18.65
N LYS A 229 -1.17 -14.33 18.21
CA LYS A 229 -1.29 -15.65 18.88
C LYS A 229 0.04 -16.35 19.14
N PHE A 230 1.00 -16.20 18.22
CA PHE A 230 2.32 -16.85 18.32
C PHE A 230 3.41 -15.93 18.86
N GLY A 231 3.05 -14.71 19.27
CA GLY A 231 3.95 -13.70 19.81
C GLY A 231 4.37 -13.94 21.25
N ALA A 232 5.17 -12.99 21.76
CA ALA A 232 5.46 -12.88 23.18
C ALA A 232 4.32 -12.16 23.93
N LEU A 233 4.32 -12.27 25.26
CA LEU A 233 3.50 -11.43 26.13
C LEU A 233 4.41 -10.57 27.01
N PRO A 234 4.29 -9.22 27.02
CA PRO A 234 3.48 -8.40 26.10
C PRO A 234 3.91 -8.54 24.63
N PRO A 235 3.05 -8.17 23.65
CA PRO A 235 3.30 -8.42 22.22
C PRO A 235 4.46 -7.62 21.62
N GLY A 236 4.76 -6.44 22.19
CA GLY A 236 5.84 -5.58 21.70
C GLY A 236 5.61 -5.03 20.28
N ILE A 237 4.36 -4.79 19.89
CA ILE A 237 4.00 -4.29 18.55
C ILE A 237 3.32 -2.93 18.62
N ASP A 238 3.72 -2.03 17.74
CA ASP A 238 3.02 -0.77 17.49
C ASP A 238 2.47 -0.78 16.06
N LEU A 239 1.27 -0.24 15.85
CA LEU A 239 0.71 -0.04 14.51
C LEU A 239 0.84 1.42 14.11
N GLU A 240 1.39 1.65 12.94
CA GLU A 240 1.52 2.97 12.33
C GLU A 240 0.41 3.17 11.31
N ILE A 241 -0.37 4.24 11.50
CA ILE A 241 -1.48 4.62 10.63
C ILE A 241 -1.28 6.07 10.20
N THR A 242 -1.46 6.35 8.91
CA THR A 242 -1.33 7.72 8.41
C THR A 242 -2.45 8.62 8.95
N GLU A 243 -2.14 9.89 9.12
CA GLU A 243 -3.11 10.92 9.54
C GLU A 243 -4.40 10.88 8.69
N SER A 244 -4.24 10.93 7.36
CA SER A 244 -5.37 10.96 6.42
C SER A 244 -6.30 9.76 6.56
N LEU A 245 -5.76 8.57 6.80
CA LEU A 245 -6.53 7.35 6.95
C LEU A 245 -7.50 7.43 8.13
N VAL A 246 -7.03 7.90 9.28
CA VAL A 246 -7.86 7.93 10.48
C VAL A 246 -9.04 8.89 10.31
N MET A 247 -8.83 9.98 9.56
CA MET A 247 -9.80 11.06 9.38
C MET A 247 -10.98 10.70 8.46
N GLU A 248 -10.88 9.65 7.64
CA GLU A 248 -11.96 9.26 6.71
C GLU A 248 -13.24 8.76 7.41
N ASP A 249 -13.09 7.97 8.47
CA ASP A 249 -14.18 7.44 9.30
C ASP A 249 -13.73 7.32 10.76
N ILE A 250 -13.63 8.47 11.43
CA ILE A 250 -13.10 8.59 12.79
C ILE A 250 -13.82 7.68 13.77
N GLU A 251 -15.16 7.63 13.76
CA GLU A 251 -15.90 6.87 14.77
C GLU A 251 -15.69 5.37 14.61
N ALA A 252 -15.72 4.84 13.38
CA ALA A 252 -15.48 3.43 13.14
C ALA A 252 -14.01 3.05 13.41
N ASN A 253 -13.06 3.90 12.98
CA ASN A 253 -11.64 3.66 13.18
C ASN A 253 -11.27 3.71 14.66
N THR A 254 -11.80 4.67 15.43
CA THR A 254 -11.57 4.79 16.88
C THR A 254 -11.91 3.50 17.60
N LYS A 255 -13.09 2.92 17.34
CA LYS A 255 -13.51 1.65 17.97
C LYS A 255 -12.58 0.49 17.65
N LYS A 256 -12.08 0.40 16.41
CA LYS A 256 -11.12 -0.64 16.02
C LYS A 256 -9.78 -0.46 16.73
N LEU A 257 -9.28 0.77 16.79
CA LEU A 257 -8.02 1.09 17.44
C LEU A 257 -8.08 0.86 18.96
N GLU A 258 -9.20 1.19 19.61
CA GLU A 258 -9.45 0.85 21.02
C GLU A 258 -9.41 -0.66 21.24
N ALA A 259 -10.08 -1.45 20.39
CA ALA A 259 -10.06 -2.90 20.49
C ALA A 259 -8.64 -3.47 20.29
N VAL A 260 -7.86 -2.92 19.37
CA VAL A 260 -6.45 -3.31 19.16
C VAL A 260 -5.60 -2.99 20.41
N ARG A 261 -5.85 -1.87 21.09
CA ARG A 261 -5.13 -1.54 22.34
C ARG A 261 -5.41 -2.50 23.48
N VAL A 262 -6.62 -3.03 23.57
CA VAL A 262 -6.95 -4.06 24.57
C VAL A 262 -6.07 -5.30 24.39
N LEU A 263 -5.57 -5.55 23.17
CA LEU A 263 -4.61 -6.63 22.88
C LEU A 263 -3.15 -6.31 23.28
N GLY A 264 -2.87 -5.14 23.85
CA GLY A 264 -1.53 -4.70 24.27
C GLY A 264 -0.66 -4.09 23.16
N VAL A 265 -1.28 -3.75 22.03
CA VAL A 265 -0.65 -3.08 20.87
C VAL A 265 -0.80 -1.56 21.03
N SER A 266 0.26 -0.79 20.76
CA SER A 266 0.14 0.68 20.73
C SER A 266 -0.14 1.18 19.33
N ILE A 267 -0.70 2.38 19.23
CA ILE A 267 -1.02 3.03 17.96
C ILE A 267 -0.20 4.31 17.83
N ALA A 268 0.44 4.46 16.68
CA ALA A 268 1.23 5.62 16.29
C ALA A 268 0.57 6.29 15.08
N ILE A 269 0.48 7.63 15.09
CA ILE A 269 0.09 8.39 13.90
C ILE A 269 1.34 8.69 13.08
N ASP A 270 1.30 8.33 11.81
CA ASP A 270 2.35 8.54 10.84
C ASP A 270 2.08 9.72 9.91
N ASP A 271 3.15 10.24 9.29
CA ASP A 271 3.15 11.36 8.36
C ASP A 271 2.43 12.63 8.87
N PHE A 272 2.50 12.89 10.18
CA PHE A 272 1.70 13.96 10.80
C PHE A 272 2.14 15.34 10.32
N GLY A 273 1.15 16.17 9.97
CA GLY A 273 1.33 17.56 9.52
C GLY A 273 1.28 17.72 8.00
N THR A 274 1.26 16.62 7.24
CA THR A 274 1.09 16.65 5.78
C THR A 274 -0.38 16.80 5.35
N GLY A 275 -1.33 16.53 6.27
CA GLY A 275 -2.77 16.61 6.06
C GLY A 275 -3.49 17.71 6.86
N TYR A 276 -4.81 17.71 6.77
CA TYR A 276 -5.68 18.60 7.56
C TYR A 276 -6.18 17.87 8.81
N SER A 277 -5.46 17.99 9.92
CA SER A 277 -5.91 17.46 11.20
C SER A 277 -6.87 18.41 11.92
N SER A 278 -8.01 17.86 12.34
CA SER A 278 -8.78 18.47 13.43
C SER A 278 -8.14 18.07 14.76
N LEU A 279 -7.51 19.04 15.43
CA LEU A 279 -6.98 18.90 16.79
C LEU A 279 -7.98 18.27 17.77
N GLY A 280 -9.26 18.62 17.62
CA GLY A 280 -10.33 18.07 18.47
C GLY A 280 -10.59 16.59 18.24
N TYR A 281 -10.30 16.05 17.05
CA TYR A 281 -10.39 14.61 16.79
C TYR A 281 -9.13 13.87 17.20
N LEU A 282 -7.95 14.46 16.97
CA LEU A 282 -6.68 13.90 17.43
C LEU A 282 -6.71 13.60 18.93
N ALA A 283 -7.23 14.52 19.74
CA ALA A 283 -7.36 14.34 21.19
C ALA A 283 -8.28 13.18 21.64
N LYS A 284 -9.14 12.68 20.74
CA LYS A 284 -10.05 11.54 21.02
C LYS A 284 -9.50 10.21 20.55
N LEU A 285 -8.47 10.22 19.69
CA LEU A 285 -7.92 8.99 19.15
C LEU A 285 -7.13 8.26 20.24
N PRO A 286 -7.22 6.92 20.29
CA PRO A 286 -6.52 6.12 21.28
C PRO A 286 -5.06 5.92 20.84
N VAL A 287 -4.32 7.00 20.61
CA VAL A 287 -2.94 6.95 20.11
C VAL A 287 -1.93 7.20 21.23
N GLN A 288 -0.71 6.71 21.05
CA GLN A 288 0.36 6.80 22.05
C GLN A 288 1.55 7.60 21.53
N SER A 289 1.70 7.69 20.20
CA SER A 289 2.78 8.44 19.59
C SER A 289 2.35 9.12 18.30
N LEU A 290 3.13 10.14 17.95
CA LEU A 290 2.98 10.94 16.74
C LEU A 290 4.36 11.01 16.07
N LYS A 291 4.40 10.72 14.77
CA LYS A 291 5.60 10.75 13.94
C LYS A 291 5.59 12.01 13.07
N ILE A 292 6.64 12.82 13.17
CA ILE A 292 6.83 14.03 12.36
C ILE A 292 7.43 13.59 11.03
N ASP A 293 6.72 13.87 9.94
CA ASP A 293 7.13 13.48 8.59
C ASP A 293 8.52 14.04 8.23
N ARG A 294 9.26 13.24 7.47
CA ARG A 294 10.61 13.54 7.00
C ARG A 294 10.70 14.86 6.23
N SER A 295 9.67 15.27 5.49
CA SER A 295 9.70 16.51 4.71
C SER A 295 9.92 17.76 5.58
N PHE A 296 9.39 17.76 6.81
CA PHE A 296 9.62 18.82 7.79
C PHE A 296 11.04 18.75 8.35
N ILE A 297 11.53 17.57 8.70
CA ILE A 297 12.85 17.39 9.32
C ILE A 297 14.00 17.79 8.38
N ILE A 298 13.88 17.50 7.08
CA ILE A 298 14.89 17.89 6.08
C ILE A 298 15.04 19.42 5.99
N THR A 299 13.94 20.16 6.13
CA THR A 299 13.89 21.60 5.84
C THR A 299 13.93 22.48 7.09
N MET A 300 13.67 21.94 8.28
CA MET A 300 13.51 22.72 9.52
C MET A 300 14.70 23.62 9.88
N LEU A 301 15.93 23.26 9.51
CA LEU A 301 17.12 24.08 9.83
C LEU A 301 17.28 25.30 8.92
N HIS A 302 16.62 25.30 7.76
CA HIS A 302 16.77 26.31 6.71
C HIS A 302 15.51 27.16 6.50
N ASP A 303 14.35 26.68 6.97
CA ASP A 303 13.08 27.38 6.89
C ASP A 303 12.51 27.66 8.31
N PRO A 304 12.50 28.94 8.76
CA PRO A 304 11.94 29.31 10.05
C PRO A 304 10.45 28.95 10.23
N ASN A 305 9.67 28.92 9.14
CA ASN A 305 8.26 28.51 9.20
C ASN A 305 8.17 27.01 9.49
N VAL A 306 9.00 26.20 8.84
CA VAL A 306 9.05 24.75 9.11
C VAL A 306 9.55 24.48 10.53
N MET A 307 10.56 25.21 11.02
CA MET A 307 10.99 25.12 12.41
C MET A 307 9.83 25.41 13.39
N THR A 308 9.04 26.44 13.09
CA THR A 308 7.85 26.80 13.88
C THR A 308 6.81 25.67 13.83
N LEU A 309 6.59 25.03 12.69
CA LEU A 309 5.71 23.87 12.59
C LEU A 309 6.22 22.68 13.42
N VAL A 310 7.48 22.29 13.29
CA VAL A 310 8.09 21.18 14.05
C VAL A 310 7.95 21.42 15.56
N SER A 311 8.34 22.60 16.05
CA SER A 311 8.19 22.97 17.47
C SER A 311 6.75 22.97 17.96
N THR A 312 5.80 23.39 17.11
CA THR A 312 4.36 23.36 17.42
C THR A 312 3.87 21.91 17.54
N ILE A 313 4.26 21.04 16.61
CA ILE A 313 3.89 19.61 16.64
C ILE A 313 4.43 18.94 17.89
N VAL A 314 5.69 19.19 18.26
CA VAL A 314 6.29 18.66 19.50
C VAL A 314 5.51 19.13 20.73
N SER A 315 5.21 20.43 20.82
CA SER A 315 4.45 21.01 21.94
C SER A 315 3.03 20.47 22.03
N LEU A 316 2.37 20.27 20.89
CA LEU A 316 1.03 19.68 20.80
C LEU A 316 1.03 18.25 21.33
N ALA A 317 1.95 17.42 20.86
CA ALA A 317 2.03 16.03 21.29
C ALA A 317 2.27 15.93 22.80
N HIS A 318 3.13 16.77 23.38
CA HIS A 318 3.33 16.84 24.83
C HIS A 318 2.04 17.21 25.57
N SER A 319 1.29 18.17 25.05
CA SER A 319 0.01 18.60 25.62
C SER A 319 -1.05 17.51 25.58
N LEU A 320 -0.94 16.57 24.64
CA LEU A 320 -1.81 15.39 24.50
C LEU A 320 -1.23 14.13 25.17
N HIS A 321 -0.09 14.25 25.88
CA HIS A 321 0.64 13.12 26.48
C HIS A 321 1.05 12.03 25.47
N LEU A 322 1.37 12.45 24.25
CA LEU A 322 1.86 11.58 23.17
C LEU A 322 3.39 11.63 23.09
N LYS A 323 3.99 10.48 22.82
CA LYS A 323 5.40 10.38 22.45
C LYS A 323 5.60 10.98 21.06
N VAL A 324 6.72 11.66 20.83
CA VAL A 324 7.05 12.27 19.54
C VAL A 324 8.25 11.57 18.93
N VAL A 325 8.11 11.12 17.69
CA VAL A 325 9.17 10.52 16.89
C VAL A 325 9.44 11.45 15.71
N ALA A 326 10.69 11.81 15.46
CA ALA A 326 11.09 12.55 14.27
C ALA A 326 11.69 11.63 13.21
N GLU A 327 11.19 11.70 11.98
CA GLU A 327 11.65 10.84 10.89
C GLU A 327 12.64 11.52 9.93
N GLY A 328 13.49 10.71 9.31
CA GLY A 328 14.45 11.20 8.32
C GLY A 328 15.51 12.14 8.88
N VAL A 329 15.93 11.90 10.13
CA VAL A 329 17.08 12.59 10.75
C VAL A 329 18.37 12.04 10.15
N ASP A 330 19.00 12.85 9.30
CA ASP A 330 20.17 12.47 8.50
C ASP A 330 21.44 13.25 8.90
N ALA A 331 21.33 14.28 9.75
CA ALA A 331 22.43 15.13 10.21
C ALA A 331 22.40 15.41 11.72
N GLU A 332 23.57 15.63 12.33
CA GLU A 332 23.71 15.82 13.79
C GLU A 332 23.06 17.13 14.26
N GLU A 333 23.10 18.17 13.43
CA GLU A 333 22.46 19.45 13.70
C GLU A 333 20.93 19.33 13.81
N GLN A 334 20.33 18.40 13.06
CA GLN A 334 18.92 18.07 13.16
C GLN A 334 18.62 17.39 14.50
N ALA A 335 19.42 16.39 14.86
CA ALA A 335 19.27 15.65 16.12
C ALA A 335 19.39 16.57 17.35
N GLU A 336 20.39 17.45 17.38
CA GLU A 336 20.59 18.41 18.47
C GLU A 336 19.44 19.42 18.57
N THR A 337 18.87 19.82 17.43
CA THR A 337 17.68 20.68 17.40
C THR A 337 16.46 19.96 17.97
N LEU A 338 16.20 18.72 17.55
CA LEU A 338 15.08 17.91 18.03
C LEU A 338 15.19 17.64 19.53
N LYS A 339 16.39 17.36 20.02
CA LYS A 339 16.67 17.21 21.46
C LYS A 339 16.33 18.49 22.24
N ARG A 340 16.74 19.67 21.75
CA ARG A 340 16.39 20.96 22.39
C ARG A 340 14.88 21.24 22.39
N LEU A 341 14.18 20.81 21.35
CA LEU A 341 12.71 20.92 21.28
C LEU A 341 11.99 19.94 22.21
N GLY A 342 12.70 18.96 22.78
CA GLY A 342 12.13 17.92 23.62
C GLY A 342 11.48 16.78 22.84
N CYS A 343 11.85 16.57 21.58
CA CYS A 343 11.44 15.38 20.83
C CYS A 343 11.96 14.11 21.53
N HIS A 344 11.14 13.06 21.63
CA HIS A 344 11.47 11.88 22.44
C HIS A 344 12.36 10.89 21.69
N GLU A 345 11.98 10.53 20.46
CA GLU A 345 12.70 9.58 19.62
C GLU A 345 13.04 10.20 18.26
N MET A 346 14.05 9.66 17.62
CA MET A 346 14.38 9.97 16.24
C MET A 346 14.76 8.73 15.45
N GLN A 347 14.51 8.81 14.15
CA GLN A 347 14.79 7.78 13.16
C GLN A 347 15.35 8.45 11.91
N GLY A 348 16.35 7.83 11.28
CA GLY A 348 16.92 8.31 10.03
C GLY A 348 18.30 7.74 9.76
N TYR A 349 18.90 8.17 8.64
CA TYR A 349 20.18 7.59 8.19
C TYR A 349 21.38 8.04 9.01
N LEU A 350 21.22 9.07 9.85
CA LEU A 350 22.20 9.40 10.89
C LEU A 350 22.44 8.21 11.83
N ILE A 351 21.39 7.42 12.10
CA ILE A 351 21.44 6.28 13.02
C ILE A 351 21.77 5.01 12.27
N SER A 352 20.89 4.62 11.35
CA SER A 352 21.06 3.45 10.52
C SER A 352 20.07 3.47 9.36
N LYS A 353 20.45 2.83 8.25
CA LYS A 353 19.49 2.45 7.21
C LYS A 353 18.63 1.26 7.71
N PRO A 354 17.50 0.95 7.05
CA PRO A 354 16.77 -0.27 7.32
C PRO A 354 17.64 -1.51 7.02
N VAL A 355 17.90 -2.34 8.04
CA VAL A 355 18.79 -3.51 7.96
C VAL A 355 18.03 -4.84 8.11
N PRO A 356 18.52 -5.96 7.57
CA PRO A 356 17.92 -7.27 7.80
C PRO A 356 17.86 -7.67 9.28
N PHE A 357 17.00 -8.63 9.61
CA PHE A 357 16.84 -9.16 10.98
C PHE A 357 18.16 -9.52 11.67
N ALA A 358 19.08 -10.20 10.98
CA ALA A 358 20.35 -10.63 11.55
C ALA A 358 21.25 -9.45 11.94
N GLU A 359 21.32 -8.42 11.10
CA GLU A 359 22.08 -7.20 11.38
C GLU A 359 21.43 -6.39 12.51
N MET A 360 20.10 -6.27 12.53
CA MET A 360 19.38 -5.64 13.64
C MET A 360 19.63 -6.35 14.96
N THR A 361 19.69 -7.69 14.95
CA THR A 361 20.00 -8.50 16.13
C THR A 361 21.37 -8.17 16.71
N ILE A 362 22.37 -7.94 15.85
CA ILE A 362 23.72 -7.51 16.27
C ILE A 362 23.66 -6.11 16.89
N LEU A 363 22.94 -5.17 16.27
CA LEU A 363 22.78 -3.82 16.81
C LEU A 363 22.16 -3.83 18.21
N LEU A 364 21.09 -4.61 18.42
CA LEU A 364 20.45 -4.76 19.73
C LEU A 364 21.39 -5.32 20.80
N GLY A 365 22.25 -6.27 20.43
CA GLY A 365 23.24 -6.85 21.33
C GLY A 365 24.39 -5.90 21.68
N SER A 366 24.69 -4.92 20.83
CA SER A 366 25.76 -3.93 21.06
C SER A 366 25.34 -2.74 21.92
N THR A 367 24.03 -2.54 22.09
CA THR A 367 23.42 -1.47 22.90
C THR A 367 23.06 -1.89 24.33
N ALA A 368 23.19 -3.19 24.65
CA ALA A 368 23.06 -3.74 26.01
C ALA A 368 24.38 -3.58 26.78
#